data_AF-A0A662P5A4-F1
#
_entry.id   AF-A0A662P5A4-F1
#
_cell.length_a   1.000
_cell.length_b   1.000
_cell.length_c   1.000
_cell.angle_alpha   90.00
_cell.angle_beta   90.00
_cell.angle_gamma   90.00
#
_symmetry.space_group_name_H-M   'P 1'
#
loop_
_entity.id
_entity.type
_entity.pdbx_description
1 polymer ?
#
loop_
_entity_poly.entity_id
_entity_poly.type
_entity_poly.pdbx_seq_one_letter_code
_entity_poly.pdbx_strand_id
1 'polypeptide(L)'
;MGDIPIFAHMDIGFERLPLTVFAQNLSTIEQREFLEYVDDFFQKKGLIFIYPVHGGWFGKNPKKLAFGKFNIYDSLAPEFQTYETIKELAQKKSKTKVTGD
;
A
#
# COMPACT_ATOMS: atom_id res chain seq x y z
N MET A 1 -15.74 -19.89 -16.74
CA MET A 1 -14.84 -19.67 -15.59
C MET A 1 -15.62 -18.82 -14.62
N GLY A 2 -15.79 -19.23 -13.36
CA GLY A 2 -16.48 -18.40 -12.36
C GLY A 2 -15.71 -17.12 -12.07
N ASP A 3 -16.34 -16.18 -11.34
CA ASP A 3 -15.70 -14.93 -10.91
C ASP A 3 -14.63 -15.22 -9.85
N ILE A 4 -13.42 -15.53 -10.31
CA ILE A 4 -12.26 -15.76 -9.45
C ILE A 4 -11.63 -14.40 -9.11
N PRO A 5 -11.58 -13.98 -7.84
CA PRO A 5 -10.93 -12.73 -7.46
C PRO A 5 -9.42 -12.85 -7.68
N ILE A 6 -8.84 -11.86 -8.37
CA ILE A 6 -7.39 -11.74 -8.55
C ILE A 6 -6.89 -10.59 -7.68
N PHE A 7 -5.87 -10.87 -6.89
CA PHE A 7 -5.26 -9.91 -5.98
C PHE A 7 -3.93 -9.42 -6.53
N ALA A 8 -3.70 -8.11 -6.43
CA ALA A 8 -2.40 -7.49 -6.68
C ALA A 8 -1.84 -6.99 -5.35
N HIS A 9 -0.59 -7.33 -5.05
CA HIS A 9 0.10 -6.86 -3.85
C HIS A 9 1.49 -6.37 -4.19
N MET A 10 2.03 -5.49 -3.35
CA MET A 10 3.45 -5.13 -3.42
C MET A 10 4.28 -6.24 -2.78
N ASP A 11 5.26 -6.75 -3.52
CA ASP A 11 6.17 -7.76 -3.01
C ASP A 11 7.14 -7.17 -1.95
N ILE A 12 7.62 -8.03 -1.05
CA ILE A 12 8.36 -7.67 0.17
C ILE A 12 9.62 -8.52 0.36
N GLY A 13 10.63 -7.98 1.06
CA GLY A 13 11.76 -8.77 1.56
C GLY A 13 13.15 -8.38 1.05
N PHE A 14 13.25 -7.51 0.04
CA PHE A 14 14.53 -7.00 -0.46
C PHE A 14 14.46 -5.52 -0.84
N GLU A 15 15.64 -4.91 -0.98
CA GLU A 15 15.87 -3.47 -1.19
C GLU A 15 15.21 -2.90 -2.46
N ARG A 16 14.98 -3.74 -3.47
CA ARG A 16 14.45 -3.34 -4.79
C ARG A 16 13.03 -3.84 -5.05
N LEU A 17 12.38 -4.44 -4.06
CA LEU A 17 11.00 -4.90 -4.21
C LEU A 17 10.00 -3.75 -4.06
N PRO A 18 8.80 -3.88 -4.65
CA PRO A 18 7.85 -2.78 -4.76
C PRO A 18 7.54 -2.08 -3.44
N LEU A 19 7.34 -2.81 -2.33
CA LEU A 19 7.06 -2.17 -1.04
C LEU A 19 8.25 -1.35 -0.55
N THR A 20 9.47 -1.86 -0.72
CA THR A 20 10.68 -1.13 -0.33
C THR A 20 10.89 0.10 -1.19
N VAL A 21 10.68 0.01 -2.50
CA VAL A 21 10.80 1.15 -3.42
C VAL A 21 9.75 2.23 -3.09
N PHE A 22 8.49 1.81 -2.92
CA PHE A 22 7.39 2.68 -2.48
C PHE A 22 7.76 3.38 -1.16
N ALA A 23 8.16 2.61 -0.15
CA ALA A 23 8.43 3.13 1.17
C ALA A 23 9.69 3.99 1.22
N GLN A 24 10.77 3.66 0.50
CA GLN A 24 12.08 4.30 0.66
C GLN A 24 12.34 5.45 -0.32
N ASN A 25 11.68 5.48 -1.48
CA ASN A 25 11.95 6.48 -2.53
C ASN A 25 10.88 7.56 -2.66
N LEU A 26 9.64 7.29 -2.24
CA LEU A 26 8.57 8.28 -2.28
C LEU A 26 8.52 9.11 -0.99
N SER A 27 8.17 10.39 -1.12
CA SER A 27 7.76 11.23 0.00
C SER A 27 6.45 10.73 0.61
N THR A 28 6.08 11.24 1.78
CA THR A 28 4.81 10.91 2.44
C THR A 28 3.60 11.27 1.57
N ILE A 29 3.67 12.38 0.83
CA ILE A 29 2.59 12.83 -0.06
C ILE A 29 2.50 11.90 -1.28
N GLU A 30 3.63 11.65 -1.95
CA GLU A 30 3.68 10.76 -3.12
C GLU A 30 3.23 9.33 -2.76
N GLN A 31 3.50 8.85 -1.55
CA GLN A 31 2.98 7.55 -1.09
C GLN A 31 1.45 7.52 -1.06
N ARG A 32 0.81 8.58 -0.58
CA ARG A 32 -0.67 8.67 -0.53
C ARG A 32 -1.26 8.76 -1.93
N GLU A 33 -0.71 9.63 -2.77
CA GLU A 33 -1.12 9.78 -4.18
C GLU A 33 -0.93 8.47 -4.95
N PHE A 34 0.17 7.76 -4.71
CA PHE A 34 0.41 6.45 -5.31
C PHE A 34 -0.64 5.42 -4.89
N LEU A 35 -1.02 5.39 -3.60
CA LEU A 35 -2.06 4.48 -3.11
C LEU A 35 -3.42 4.74 -3.79
N GLU A 36 -3.80 6.01 -3.97
CA GLU A 36 -5.03 6.37 -4.70
C GLU A 36 -4.95 5.96 -6.18
N TYR A 37 -3.82 6.24 -6.83
CA TYR A 37 -3.59 5.91 -8.23
C TYR A 37 -3.64 4.40 -8.48
N VAL A 38 -2.89 3.63 -7.69
CA VAL A 38 -2.75 2.18 -7.90
C VAL A 38 -4.05 1.46 -7.58
N ASP A 39 -4.81 1.98 -6.61
CA ASP A 39 -6.12 1.47 -6.27
C ASP A 39 -7.11 1.59 -7.44
N ASP A 40 -7.24 2.79 -7.99
CA ASP A 40 -8.08 3.07 -9.15
C ASP A 40 -7.62 2.29 -10.39
N PHE A 41 -6.30 2.20 -10.62
CA PHE A 41 -5.71 1.46 -11.73
C PHE A 41 -6.10 -0.02 -11.69
N PHE A 42 -5.95 -0.69 -10.54
CA PHE A 42 -6.29 -2.10 -10.40
C PHE A 42 -7.81 -2.32 -10.41
N GLN A 43 -8.58 -1.43 -9.79
CA GLN A 43 -10.04 -1.51 -9.80
C GLN A 43 -10.61 -1.45 -11.23
N LYS A 44 -10.10 -0.55 -12.08
CA LYS A 44 -10.50 -0.46 -13.50
C LYS A 44 -10.17 -1.71 -14.31
N LYS A 45 -9.30 -2.58 -13.81
CA LYS A 45 -8.92 -3.87 -14.42
C LYS A 45 -9.64 -5.07 -13.80
N GLY A 46 -10.55 -4.85 -12.85
CA GLY A 46 -11.19 -5.93 -12.10
C GLY A 46 -10.27 -6.64 -11.11
N LEU A 47 -9.16 -6.00 -10.72
CA LEU A 47 -8.17 -6.54 -9.78
C LEU A 47 -8.33 -5.91 -8.40
N ILE A 48 -8.10 -6.71 -7.35
CA ILE A 48 -8.17 -6.24 -5.96
C ILE A 48 -6.76 -5.90 -5.49
N PHE A 49 -6.47 -4.60 -5.34
CA PHE A 49 -5.22 -4.17 -4.72
C PHE A 49 -5.24 -4.41 -3.21
N ILE A 50 -4.21 -5.09 -2.70
CA ILE A 50 -3.98 -5.31 -1.27
C ILE A 50 -3.16 -4.15 -0.72
N TYR A 51 -3.76 -3.37 0.17
CA TYR A 51 -3.08 -2.22 0.77
C TYR A 51 -1.96 -2.67 1.74
N PRO A 52 -0.78 -2.04 1.69
CA PRO A 52 0.27 -2.27 2.67
C PRO A 52 -0.08 -1.59 4.00
N VAL A 53 -0.40 -2.35 5.04
CA VAL A 53 -0.61 -1.80 6.39
C VAL A 53 0.67 -1.86 7.23
N HIS A 54 1.37 -2.99 7.15
CA HIS A 54 2.59 -3.28 7.89
C HIS A 54 3.41 -4.34 7.14
N GLY A 55 4.74 -4.31 7.27
CA GLY A 55 5.61 -5.43 6.91
C GLY A 55 6.85 -5.03 6.12
N GLY A 56 7.59 -6.05 5.64
CA GLY A 56 8.73 -5.90 4.73
C GLY A 56 9.99 -5.31 5.36
N TRP A 57 11.04 -6.13 5.48
CA TRP A 57 12.38 -5.65 5.81
C TRP A 57 12.98 -4.90 4.61
N PHE A 58 13.50 -3.68 4.82
CA PHE A 58 13.96 -2.82 3.71
C PHE A 58 15.38 -3.10 3.22
N GLY A 59 16.12 -4.00 3.86
CA GLY A 59 17.53 -4.23 3.51
C GLY A 59 18.52 -3.70 4.54
N LYS A 60 19.80 -3.70 4.17
CA LYS A 60 20.87 -3.33 5.11
C LYS A 60 20.94 -1.83 5.39
N ASN A 61 20.54 -0.99 4.43
CA ASN A 61 20.73 0.46 4.48
C ASN A 61 19.44 1.23 4.13
N PRO A 62 18.40 1.18 4.99
CA PRO A 62 17.20 1.97 4.78
C PRO A 62 17.49 3.48 4.90
N LYS A 63 16.85 4.29 4.07
CA LYS A 63 16.83 5.76 4.18
C LYS A 63 15.86 6.22 5.26
N LYS A 64 14.75 5.50 5.43
CA LYS A 64 13.68 5.77 6.40
C LYS A 64 13.43 4.54 7.26
N LEU A 65 13.38 4.73 8.58
CA LEU A 65 13.02 3.72 9.57
C LEU A 65 11.65 4.08 10.14
N ALA A 66 10.77 3.09 10.32
CA ALA A 66 9.52 3.32 11.03
C ALA A 66 9.81 3.77 12.46
N PHE A 67 9.21 4.88 12.89
CA PHE A 67 9.38 5.46 14.22
C PHE A 67 10.84 5.75 14.56
N GLY A 68 11.65 6.10 13.55
CA GLY A 68 13.10 6.31 13.67
C GLY A 68 13.90 5.09 14.13
N LYS A 69 13.31 3.89 14.22
CA LYS A 69 13.92 2.73 14.88
C LYS A 69 13.82 1.42 14.10
N PHE A 70 12.68 1.14 13.49
CA PHE A 70 12.39 -0.19 12.94
C PHE A 70 12.61 -0.22 11.44
N ASN A 71 13.40 -1.21 10.98
CA ASN A 71 13.72 -1.42 9.57
C ASN A 71 12.62 -2.24 8.87
N ILE A 72 11.40 -1.71 8.92
CA ILE A 72 10.19 -2.27 8.33
C ILE A 72 9.26 -1.14 7.90
N TYR A 73 8.30 -1.44 7.03
CA TYR A 73 7.21 -0.52 6.75
C TYR A 73 6.11 -0.63 7.80
N ASP A 74 5.60 0.52 8.24
CA ASP A 74 4.43 0.63 9.10
C ASP A 74 3.61 1.86 8.72
N SER A 75 2.36 1.67 8.32
CA SER A 75 1.51 2.76 7.82
C SER A 75 1.19 3.85 8.85
N LEU A 76 1.38 3.57 10.15
CA LEU A 76 1.21 4.53 11.24
C LEU A 76 2.48 5.34 11.54
N ALA A 77 3.64 4.92 11.00
CA ALA A 77 4.89 5.60 11.29
C ALA A 77 4.91 7.03 10.70
N PRO A 78 5.42 8.04 11.41
CA PRO A 78 5.52 9.41 10.92
C PRO A 78 6.26 9.55 9.57
N GLU A 79 7.15 8.62 9.25
CA GLU A 79 7.93 8.57 8.02
C GLU A 79 7.12 8.12 6.78
N PHE A 80 5.94 7.52 7.00
CA PHE A 80 5.07 6.97 5.96
C PHE A 80 3.65 7.56 5.99
N GLN A 81 3.00 7.59 7.17
CA GLN A 81 1.68 8.19 7.43
C GLN A 81 0.61 7.92 6.35
N THR A 82 0.48 6.65 5.96
CA THR A 82 -0.44 6.19 4.89
C THR A 82 -1.71 5.55 5.44
N TYR A 83 -1.81 5.32 6.75
CA TYR A 83 -2.93 4.58 7.36
C TYR A 83 -4.31 5.19 7.09
N GLU A 84 -4.47 6.50 7.28
CA GLU A 84 -5.77 7.14 7.04
C GLU A 84 -6.19 7.08 5.57
N THR A 85 -5.25 7.25 4.63
CA THR A 85 -5.50 7.06 3.18
C THR A 85 -5.97 5.63 2.88
N ILE A 86 -5.29 4.62 3.44
CA ILE A 86 -5.68 3.21 3.28
C ILE A 86 -7.09 2.96 3.81
N LYS A 87 -7.40 3.50 4.99
CA LYS A 87 -8.71 3.37 5.64
C LYS A 87 -9.82 4.03 4.82
N GLU A 88 -9.59 5.23 4.29
CA GLU A 88 -10.54 5.94 3.43
C GLU A 88 -10.81 5.16 2.14
N LEU A 89 -9.76 4.68 1.46
CA LEU A 89 -9.89 3.86 0.26
C LEU A 89 -10.65 2.55 0.54
N ALA A 90 -10.35 1.88 1.64
CA ALA A 90 -11.04 0.66 2.04
C ALA A 90 -12.53 0.90 2.32
N GLN A 91 -12.88 1.98 3.04
CA GLN A 91 -14.26 2.34 3.34
C GLN A 91 -15.04 2.78 2.10
N LYS A 92 -14.40 3.48 1.16
CA LYS A 92 -15.02 3.86 -0.13
C LYS A 92 -15.43 2.60 -0.89
N LYS A 93 -14.54 1.61 -0.99
CA LYS A 93 -14.83 0.33 -1.65
C LYS A 93 -15.94 -0.47 -0.99
N SER A 94 -16.00 -0.49 0.35
CA SER A 94 -17.06 -1.20 1.05
C SER A 94 -18.42 -0.59 0.75
N LYS A 95 -18.52 0.74 0.65
CA LYS A 95 -19.78 1.44 0.29
C LYS A 95 -20.19 1.19 -1.16
N THR A 96 -19.24 1.21 -2.11
CA THR A 96 -19.54 0.96 -3.53
C THR A 96 -20.11 -0.44 -3.77
N LYS A 97 -19.66 -1.46 -3.02
CA LYS A 97 -20.23 -2.81 -3.10
C LYS A 97 -21.68 -2.91 -2.57
N VAL A 98 -22.07 -2.06 -1.63
CA VAL A 98 -23.42 -2.09 -1.00
C VAL A 98 -24.49 -1.44 -1.89
N THR A 99 -24.11 -0.56 -2.81
CA THR A 99 -25.03 0.14 -3.72
C THR A 99 -25.15 -0.50 -5.10
N GLY A 100 -24.52 -1.66 -5.31
CA GLY A 100 -24.38 -2.32 -6.60
C GLY A 100 -25.18 -3.62 -6.76
N ASP A 101 -26.21 -3.82 -5.93
CA ASP A 101 -27.19 -4.92 -6.02
C ASP A 101 -28.61 -4.38 -6.29
#